data_AF-A0A0C9Z2D0-F1
#
_entry.id   AF-A0A0C9Z2D0-F1
#
_cell.length_a   1.000
_cell.length_b   1.000
_cell.length_c   1.000
_cell.angle_alpha   90.00
_cell.angle_beta   90.00
_cell.angle_gamma   90.00
#
_symmetry.space_group_name_H-M   'P 1'
#
loop_
_entity.id
_entity.type
_entity.pdbx_description
1 polymer ?
#
loop_
_entity_poly.entity_id
_entity_poly.type
_entity_poly.pdbx_seq_one_letter_code
_entity_poly.pdbx_strand_id
1 'polypeptide(L)'
;MSGANSTHPVKDDEIKRKPDLALLDDVEARWDTIKVVCELTSQKYHPTTTIAKTIDSKAYLLLRRQPWRRFVLLLSVCNGYRDLRMHLYDHSGGIVTPCINIDRDPDRFLHTFSCIVFGSLECIGYDPTISI
;
A
#
# COMPACT_ATOMS: atom_id res chain seq x y z
N MET A 1 15.04 -0.94 21.75
CA MET A 1 15.36 -1.92 20.68
C MET A 1 14.23 -2.93 20.61
N SER A 2 13.44 -2.93 19.54
CA SER A 2 12.44 -3.97 19.29
C SER A 2 12.34 -4.13 17.77
N GLY A 3 12.73 -5.29 17.27
CA GLY A 3 12.91 -5.57 15.85
C GLY A 3 11.55 -5.67 15.14
N ALA A 4 11.18 -4.62 14.40
CA ALA A 4 10.01 -4.63 13.53
C ALA A 4 10.33 -5.21 12.15
N ASN A 5 10.90 -6.42 12.11
CA ASN A 5 10.89 -7.23 10.88
C ASN A 5 10.00 -8.43 11.14
N SER A 6 8.67 -8.24 11.06
CA SER A 6 7.76 -9.37 10.98
C SER A 6 8.15 -10.19 9.75
N THR A 7 8.60 -11.42 9.98
CA THR A 7 8.89 -12.43 8.94
C THR A 7 7.65 -13.27 8.61
N HIS A 8 6.56 -13.06 9.33
CA HIS A 8 5.35 -13.84 9.22
C HIS A 8 4.28 -13.11 8.40
N PRO A 9 3.42 -13.85 7.67
CA PRO A 9 2.22 -13.29 7.08
C PRO A 9 1.36 -12.56 8.10
N VAL A 10 0.59 -11.57 7.63
CA VAL A 10 -0.48 -10.94 8.42
C VAL A 10 -1.45 -12.02 8.87
N LYS A 11 -1.85 -11.99 10.14
CA LYS A 11 -2.68 -13.04 10.77
C LYS A 11 -4.08 -13.12 10.13
N ASP A 12 -4.73 -14.26 10.33
CA ASP A 12 -6.18 -14.46 10.15
C ASP A 12 -6.74 -14.44 8.72
N ASP A 13 -5.90 -14.61 7.71
CA ASP A 13 -6.34 -14.79 6.31
C ASP A 13 -5.94 -16.13 5.69
N GLU A 14 -6.86 -16.71 4.90
CA GLU A 14 -6.61 -17.91 4.10
C GLU A 14 -5.45 -17.70 3.12
N ILE A 15 -5.36 -16.49 2.55
CA ILE A 15 -4.27 -16.09 1.67
C ILE A 15 -3.14 -15.49 2.53
N LYS A 16 -2.06 -16.26 2.69
CA LYS A 16 -0.88 -15.84 3.46
C LYS A 16 -0.06 -14.82 2.68
N ARG A 17 -0.20 -13.54 3.04
CA ARG A 17 0.59 -12.42 2.50
C ARG A 17 1.23 -11.58 3.61
N LYS A 18 2.40 -11.02 3.31
CA LYS A 18 3.17 -10.15 4.20
C LYS A 18 3.55 -8.88 3.43
N PRO A 19 3.15 -7.67 3.87
CA PRO A 19 3.66 -6.43 3.29
C PRO A 19 5.15 -6.25 3.60
N ASP A 20 5.89 -5.62 2.68
CA ASP A 20 7.27 -5.21 2.98
C ASP A 20 7.28 -4.04 3.96
N LEU A 21 6.39 -3.07 3.74
CA LEU A 21 6.10 -1.96 4.63
C LEU A 21 4.59 -1.70 4.66
N ALA A 22 4.05 -1.35 5.82
CA ALA A 22 2.64 -1.00 5.98
C ALA A 22 2.47 0.17 6.95
N LEU A 23 1.51 1.03 6.65
CA LEU A 23 0.97 2.03 7.58
C LEU A 23 -0.27 1.41 8.26
N LEU A 24 -0.37 1.52 9.57
CA LEU A 24 -1.45 0.96 10.38
C LEU A 24 -1.79 1.88 11.56
N ASP A 25 -3.02 1.77 12.07
CA ASP A 25 -3.50 2.51 13.26
C ASP A 25 -3.31 1.75 14.58
N ASP A 26 -2.77 0.54 14.51
CA ASP A 26 -2.67 -0.38 15.63
C ASP A 26 -1.22 -0.84 15.82
N VAL A 27 -0.93 -1.51 16.93
CA VAL A 27 0.38 -2.12 17.20
C VAL A 27 0.56 -3.42 16.42
N GLU A 28 -0.54 -4.14 16.16
CA GLU A 28 -0.54 -5.36 15.36
C GLU A 28 -1.05 -5.15 13.94
N ALA A 29 -0.29 -5.68 12.97
CA ALA A 29 -0.70 -5.69 11.58
C ALA A 29 -1.78 -6.74 11.34
N ARG A 30 -2.98 -6.27 10.98
CA ARG A 30 -4.10 -7.06 10.45
C ARG A 30 -4.61 -6.40 9.18
N TRP A 31 -5.22 -7.18 8.28
CA TRP A 31 -5.74 -6.62 7.03
C TRP A 31 -6.88 -5.63 7.23
N ASP A 32 -7.56 -5.63 8.39
CA ASP A 32 -8.56 -4.64 8.77
C ASP A 32 -7.97 -3.36 9.40
N THR A 33 -6.73 -3.40 9.94
CA THR A 33 -6.03 -2.24 10.54
C THR A 33 -5.02 -1.57 9.60
N ILE A 34 -4.57 -2.26 8.55
CA ILE A 34 -3.60 -1.72 7.60
C ILE A 34 -4.27 -0.65 6.71
N LYS A 35 -3.73 0.56 6.72
CA LYS A 35 -4.19 1.70 5.92
C LYS A 35 -3.64 1.72 4.52
N VAL A 36 -2.33 1.54 4.39
CA VAL A 36 -1.57 1.63 3.13
C VAL A 36 -0.47 0.58 3.16
N VAL A 37 -0.25 -0.08 2.02
CA VAL A 37 0.83 -1.05 1.82
C VAL A 37 1.87 -0.47 0.89
N CYS A 38 3.15 -0.76 1.15
CA CYS A 38 4.25 -0.45 0.26
C CYS A 38 5.08 -1.72 0.00
N GLU A 39 5.31 -2.00 -1.27
CA GLU A 39 6.11 -3.13 -1.75
C GLU A 39 7.41 -2.65 -2.37
N LEU A 40 8.47 -3.43 -2.15
CA LEU A 40 9.82 -3.07 -2.51
C LEU A 40 10.39 -4.11 -3.47
N THR A 41 11.06 -3.65 -4.54
CA THR A 41 11.83 -4.55 -5.39
C THR A 41 13.02 -3.84 -6.03
N SER A 42 14.12 -4.57 -6.19
CA SER A 42 15.27 -4.07 -6.96
C SER A 42 15.00 -4.05 -8.47
N GLN A 43 14.00 -4.79 -8.95
CA GLN A 43 13.65 -4.93 -10.36
C GLN A 43 12.81 -3.75 -10.88
N LYS A 44 12.75 -3.57 -12.21
CA LYS A 44 11.87 -2.57 -12.82
C LYS A 44 10.40 -3.00 -12.71
N TYR A 45 9.50 -2.03 -12.52
CA TYR A 45 8.07 -2.27 -12.55
C TYR A 45 7.60 -2.65 -13.96
N HIS A 46 6.75 -3.65 -14.06
CA HIS A 46 5.95 -3.95 -15.25
C HIS A 46 4.63 -4.60 -14.79
N PRO A 47 3.48 -4.38 -15.45
CA PRO A 47 2.19 -4.93 -15.01
C PRO A 47 2.16 -6.46 -14.86
N THR A 48 3.05 -7.17 -15.53
CA THR A 48 3.13 -8.64 -15.49
C THR A 48 4.14 -9.18 -14.47
N THR A 49 4.94 -8.33 -13.81
CA THR A 49 5.95 -8.78 -12.86
C THR A 49 5.34 -9.19 -11.53
N THR A 50 6.14 -9.91 -10.72
CA THR A 50 5.72 -10.40 -9.40
C THR A 50 5.24 -9.27 -8.48
N ILE A 51 5.88 -8.09 -8.49
CA ILE A 51 5.45 -6.98 -7.63
C ILE A 51 4.05 -6.48 -7.98
N ALA A 52 3.68 -6.42 -9.27
CA ALA A 52 2.34 -6.02 -9.68
C ALA A 52 1.28 -7.01 -9.18
N LYS A 53 1.51 -8.32 -9.39
CA LYS A 53 0.62 -9.37 -8.87
C LYS A 53 0.53 -9.38 -7.35
N THR A 54 1.64 -9.08 -6.67
CA THR A 54 1.67 -8.95 -5.20
C THR A 54 0.81 -7.78 -4.74
N ILE A 55 0.88 -6.64 -5.42
CA ILE A 55 0.04 -5.48 -5.14
C ILE A 55 -1.44 -5.81 -5.40
N ASP A 56 -1.77 -6.42 -6.55
CA ASP A 56 -3.15 -6.84 -6.86
C ASP A 56 -3.75 -7.72 -5.75
N SER A 57 -2.99 -8.73 -5.32
CA SER A 57 -3.46 -9.65 -4.28
C SER A 57 -3.56 -9.02 -2.89
N LYS A 58 -2.75 -7.99 -2.59
CA LYS A 58 -2.84 -7.23 -1.33
C LYS A 58 -3.97 -6.19 -1.37
N ALA A 59 -4.22 -5.56 -2.53
CA ALA A 59 -5.36 -4.70 -2.73
C ALA A 59 -6.68 -5.46 -2.53
N TYR A 60 -6.78 -6.68 -3.08
CA TYR A 60 -7.90 -7.58 -2.84
C TYR A 60 -8.11 -7.85 -1.34
N LEU A 61 -7.05 -8.18 -0.60
CA LEU A 61 -7.15 -8.46 0.83
C LEU A 61 -7.61 -7.24 1.64
N LEU A 62 -7.11 -6.04 1.32
CA LEU A 62 -7.54 -4.81 1.96
C LEU A 62 -9.02 -4.53 1.68
N LEU A 63 -9.47 -4.57 0.42
CA LEU A 63 -10.87 -4.30 0.07
C LEU A 63 -11.83 -5.36 0.64
N ARG A 64 -11.39 -6.63 0.72
CA ARG A 64 -12.18 -7.71 1.33
C ARG A 64 -12.39 -7.47 2.82
N ARG A 65 -11.35 -7.00 3.53
CA ARG A 65 -11.35 -6.82 4.99
C ARG A 65 -11.83 -5.46 5.43
N GLN A 66 -11.80 -4.48 4.53
CA GLN A 66 -12.28 -3.12 4.72
C GLN A 66 -13.28 -2.74 3.61
N PRO A 67 -14.43 -3.44 3.51
CA PRO A 67 -15.41 -3.24 2.43
C PRO A 67 -16.07 -1.85 2.46
N TRP A 68 -15.88 -1.08 3.53
CA TRP A 68 -16.36 0.29 3.70
C TRP A 68 -15.43 1.34 3.06
N ARG A 69 -14.29 0.95 2.49
CA ARG A 69 -13.41 1.91 1.80
C ARG A 69 -13.90 2.18 0.38
N ARG A 70 -13.85 3.45 -0.03
CA ARG A 70 -14.12 3.85 -1.42
C ARG A 70 -13.06 3.33 -2.36
N PHE A 71 -11.80 3.36 -1.89
CA PHE A 71 -10.65 2.81 -2.57
C PHE A 71 -9.53 2.50 -1.56
N VAL A 72 -8.56 1.70 -1.98
CA VAL A 72 -7.33 1.42 -1.25
C VAL A 72 -6.13 1.95 -2.03
N LEU A 73 -5.17 2.49 -1.29
CA LEU A 73 -3.92 3.00 -1.84
C LEU A 73 -2.77 2.06 -1.48
N LEU A 74 -1.97 1.69 -2.48
CA LEU A 74 -0.76 0.90 -2.33
C LEU A 74 0.40 1.59 -3.06
N LEU A 75 1.62 1.33 -2.62
CA LEU A 75 2.84 1.88 -3.20
C LEU A 75 3.73 0.75 -3.71
N SER A 76 4.43 1.01 -4.81
CA SER A 76 5.59 0.21 -5.22
C SER A 76 6.81 1.10 -5.31
N VAL A 77 7.91 0.67 -4.72
CA VAL A 77 9.22 1.31 -4.88
C VAL A 77 10.17 0.32 -5.56
N CYS A 78 10.49 0.61 -6.81
CA CYS A 78 11.13 -0.31 -7.76
C CYS A 78 12.52 0.19 -8.18
N ASN A 79 13.20 -0.60 -9.03
CA ASN A 79 14.40 -0.21 -9.77
C ASN A 79 15.53 0.28 -8.85
N GLY A 80 15.97 -0.60 -7.95
CA GLY A 80 16.92 -0.24 -6.89
C GLY A 80 16.38 0.83 -5.94
N TYR A 81 15.07 0.78 -5.68
CA TYR A 81 14.32 1.65 -4.75
C TYR A 81 14.22 3.14 -5.15
N ARG A 82 14.41 3.47 -6.42
CA ARG A 82 14.38 4.85 -6.93
C ARG A 82 13.05 5.23 -7.55
N ASP A 83 12.27 4.25 -7.99
CA ASP A 83 11.09 4.49 -8.80
C ASP A 83 9.83 4.23 -7.97
N LEU A 84 9.18 5.29 -7.51
CA LEU A 84 7.90 5.26 -6.80
C LEU A 84 6.73 5.23 -7.80
N ARG A 85 5.75 4.38 -7.53
CA ARG A 85 4.40 4.44 -8.13
C ARG A 85 3.34 4.25 -7.06
N MET A 86 2.23 4.93 -7.25
CA MET A 86 1.01 4.74 -6.47
C MET A 86 0.05 3.88 -7.27
N HIS A 87 -0.62 2.98 -6.57
CA HIS A 87 -1.64 2.08 -7.11
C HIS A 87 -2.91 2.33 -6.33
N LEU A 88 -3.97 2.69 -7.04
CA LEU A 88 -5.28 2.94 -6.46
C LEU A 88 -6.20 1.84 -6.96
N TYR A 89 -6.84 1.13 -6.03
CA TYR A 89 -7.84 0.11 -6.36
C TYR A 89 -9.17 0.44 -5.71
N ASP A 90 -10.23 0.25 -6.45
CA ASP A 90 -11.60 0.20 -5.93
C ASP A 90 -12.20 -1.19 -6.18
N HIS A 91 -13.51 -1.35 -5.97
CA HIS A 91 -14.20 -2.61 -6.21
C HIS A 91 -14.35 -2.98 -7.70
N SER A 92 -14.01 -2.08 -8.62
CA SER A 92 -14.11 -2.29 -10.08
C SER A 92 -12.75 -2.58 -10.73
N GLY A 93 -11.64 -2.25 -10.09
CA GLY A 93 -10.30 -2.51 -10.61
C GLY A 93 -9.24 -1.61 -9.99
N GLY A 94 -8.16 -1.40 -10.73
CA GLY A 94 -7.05 -0.57 -10.27
C GLY A 94 -6.41 0.27 -11.37
N ILE A 95 -5.85 1.40 -10.96
CA ILE A 95 -5.05 2.30 -11.79
C ILE A 95 -3.70 2.54 -11.14
N VAL A 96 -2.70 2.82 -11.98
CA VAL A 96 -1.31 3.02 -11.54
C VAL A 96 -0.80 4.35 -12.06
N THR A 97 -0.16 5.13 -11.19
CA THR A 97 0.40 6.42 -11.59
C THR A 97 1.61 6.26 -12.51
N PRO A 98 1.98 7.33 -13.25
CA PRO A 98 3.32 7.44 -13.82
C PRO A 98 4.42 7.25 -12.76
N CYS A 99 5.63 6.95 -13.23
CA CYS A 99 6.79 6.77 -12.37
C CYS A 99 7.23 8.11 -11.79
N ILE A 100 7.48 8.15 -10.49
CA ILE A 100 8.18 9.26 -9.83
C ILE A 100 9.58 8.74 -9.47
N ASN A 101 10.61 9.34 -10.04
CA ASN A 101 11.98 8.99 -9.67
C ASN A 101 12.39 9.82 -8.44
N ILE A 102 12.61 9.16 -7.32
CA ILE A 102 12.84 9.79 -6.00
C ILE A 102 14.10 10.65 -6.01
N ASP A 103 15.16 10.22 -6.70
CA ASP A 103 16.43 10.96 -6.78
C ASP A 103 16.27 12.27 -7.58
N ARG A 104 15.35 12.29 -8.56
CA ARG A 104 15.10 13.47 -9.42
C ARG A 104 14.03 14.40 -8.87
N ASP A 105 13.00 13.82 -8.23
CA ASP A 105 11.82 14.53 -7.74
C ASP A 105 11.57 14.26 -6.24
N PRO A 106 12.53 14.56 -5.34
CA PRO A 106 12.43 14.22 -3.92
C PRO A 106 11.24 14.92 -3.24
N ASP A 107 10.88 16.13 -3.67
CA ASP A 107 9.74 16.86 -3.12
C ASP A 107 8.41 16.14 -3.37
N ARG A 108 8.26 15.51 -4.55
CA ARG A 108 7.05 14.73 -4.86
C ARG A 108 6.97 13.49 -3.98
N PHE A 109 8.10 12.83 -3.72
CA PHE A 109 8.18 11.71 -2.79
C PHE A 109 7.77 12.14 -1.37
N LEU A 110 8.39 13.21 -0.85
CA LEU A 110 8.10 13.73 0.49
C LEU A 110 6.65 14.18 0.63
N HIS A 111 6.12 14.89 -0.37
CA HIS A 111 4.72 15.30 -0.37
C HIS A 111 3.76 14.11 -0.38
N THR A 112 4.02 13.10 -1.23
CA THR A 112 3.19 11.88 -1.30
C THR A 112 3.15 11.16 0.05
N PHE A 113 4.30 10.92 0.67
CA PHE A 113 4.37 10.27 1.98
C PHE A 113 3.75 11.13 3.08
N SER A 114 3.93 12.45 3.04
CA SER A 114 3.30 13.35 4.01
C SER A 114 1.78 13.29 3.94
N CYS A 115 1.20 13.27 2.74
CA CYS A 115 -0.24 13.11 2.54
C CYS A 115 -0.74 11.74 3.02
N ILE A 116 0.04 10.68 2.81
CA ILE A 116 -0.33 9.32 3.25
C ILE A 116 -0.30 9.19 4.78
N VAL A 117 0.70 9.77 5.43
CA VAL A 117 0.94 9.60 6.87
C VAL A 117 0.14 10.61 7.71
N PHE A 118 0.07 11.86 7.26
CA PHE A 118 -0.50 12.98 8.03
C PHE A 118 -1.78 13.56 7.42
N GLY A 119 -2.15 13.15 6.20
CA GLY A 119 -3.37 13.59 5.56
C GLY A 119 -4.63 13.02 6.21
N SER A 120 -5.78 13.55 5.81
CA SER A 120 -7.07 12.99 6.24
C SER A 120 -7.23 11.55 5.75
N LEU A 121 -8.00 10.74 6.48
CA LEU A 121 -8.28 9.36 6.06
C LEU A 121 -9.01 9.30 4.71
N GLU A 122 -9.74 10.35 4.35
CA GLU A 122 -10.37 10.48 3.04
C GLU A 122 -9.36 10.46 1.90
N CYS A 123 -8.16 11.03 2.11
CA CYS A 123 -7.09 11.06 1.10
C CYS A 123 -6.57 9.66 0.75
N ILE A 124 -6.73 8.71 1.65
CA ILE A 124 -6.38 7.31 1.43
C ILE A 124 -7.61 6.44 1.17
N GLY A 125 -8.81 7.01 1.05
CA GLY A 125 -9.99 6.30 0.55
C GLY A 125 -10.97 5.82 1.62
N TYR A 126 -10.86 6.29 2.87
CA TYR A 126 -11.94 6.14 3.84
C TYR A 126 -13.13 7.02 3.44
N ASP A 127 -14.32 6.56 3.80
CA ASP A 127 -15.57 7.31 3.66
C ASP A 127 -15.97 7.87 5.03
N PRO A 128 -16.02 9.21 5.21
CA PRO A 128 -16.38 9.80 6.50
C PRO A 128 -17.86 9.57 6.86
N THR A 129 -18.70 9.14 5.91
CA THR A 129 -20.12 8.86 6.14
C THR A 129 -20.37 7.45 6.66
N ILE A 130 -19.35 6.56 6.65
CA ILE A 130 -19.46 5.19 7.12
C ILE A 130 -18.77 5.08 8.49
N SER A 131 -19.53 4.65 9.50
CA SER A 131 -18.99 4.30 10.83
C SER A 131 -18.62 2.81 10.84
N ILE A 132 -17.43 2.48 11.35
CA ILE A 132 -16.83 1.14 11.37
C ILE A 132 -16.85 0.60 12.80
#